data_AF-A0A6A0BEE0-F1
#
_entry.id   AF-A0A6A0BEE0-F1
#
_cell.length_a   1.000
_cell.length_b   1.000
_cell.length_c   1.000
_cell.angle_alpha   90.00
_cell.angle_beta   90.00
_cell.angle_gamma   90.00
#
_symmetry.space_group_name_H-M   'P 1'
#
loop_
_entity.id
_entity.type
_entity.pdbx_description
1 polymer ?
#
loop_
_entity_poly.entity_id
_entity_poly.type
_entity_poly.pdbx_seq_one_letter_code
_entity_poly.pdbx_strand_id
1 'polypeptide(L)' 'MAENLAEIRAEVAAPKRVEAVIAKVTVLAREKGADEALIKKMYRNMIADFVVLEKQMLVMRV' A
#
# COMPACT_ATOMS: atom_id res chain seq x y z
N MET A 1 -12.81 -19.83 12.56
CA MET A 1 -12.08 -19.03 11.55
C MET A 1 -12.00 -17.56 11.98
N ALA A 2 -11.49 -17.27 13.17
CA ALA A 2 -11.40 -15.91 13.71
C ALA A 2 -9.96 -15.36 13.78
N GLU A 3 -8.94 -16.20 13.54
CA GLU A 3 -7.53 -15.84 13.75
C GLU A 3 -6.95 -14.91 12.68
N ASN A 4 -7.62 -14.65 11.56
CA ASN A 4 -7.00 -13.96 10.41
C ASN A 4 -7.35 -12.46 10.29
N LEU A 5 -8.39 -11.95 10.98
CA LEU A 5 -8.85 -10.57 10.76
C LEU A 5 -7.94 -9.50 11.40
N ALA A 6 -7.36 -9.80 12.56
CA ALA A 6 -6.48 -8.86 13.28
C ALA A 6 -5.11 -8.74 12.59
N GLU A 7 -4.59 -9.86 12.08
CA GLU A 7 -3.36 -9.93 11.30
C GLU A 7 -3.48 -9.15 9.99
N ILE A 8 -4.60 -9.35 9.26
CA ILE A 8 -4.91 -8.58 8.04
C ILE A 8 -5.02 -7.09 8.35
N ARG A 9 -5.72 -6.67 9.42
CA ARG A 9 -5.85 -5.25 9.80
C ARG A 9 -4.51 -4.59 10.15
N ALA A 10 -3.60 -5.31 10.80
CA ALA A 10 -2.25 -4.83 11.11
C ALA A 10 -1.36 -4.80 9.86
N GLU A 11 -1.57 -5.73 8.92
CA GLU A 11 -0.93 -5.78 7.62
C GLU A 11 -1.36 -4.65 6.68
N VAL A 12 -2.66 -4.32 6.64
CA VAL A 12 -3.24 -3.21 5.86
C VAL A 12 -2.58 -1.88 6.23
N ALA A 13 -2.17 -1.72 7.50
CA ALA A 13 -1.55 -0.50 8.01
C ALA A 13 -0.02 -0.58 8.09
N ALA A 14 0.64 -1.61 7.55
CA ALA A 14 2.07 -1.86 7.74
C ALA A 14 2.96 -0.77 7.11
N PRO A 15 3.45 0.23 7.89
CA PRO A 15 4.11 1.40 7.32
C PRO A 15 5.44 0.99 6.65
N LYS A 16 6.09 -0.02 7.22
CA LYS A 16 7.35 -0.60 6.73
C LYS A 16 7.21 -1.18 5.31
N ARG A 17 6.06 -1.79 4.97
CA ARG A 17 5.85 -2.36 3.63
C ARG A 17 5.62 -1.28 2.60
N VAL A 18 4.84 -0.25 2.96
CA VAL A 18 4.64 0.93 2.12
C VAL A 18 5.98 1.63 1.85
N GLU A 19 6.80 1.82 2.88
CA GLU A 19 8.14 2.39 2.74
C GLU A 19 9.05 1.56 1.81
N ALA A 20 9.05 0.24 1.95
CA ALA A 20 9.82 -0.65 1.08
C ALA A 20 9.39 -0.58 -0.40
N VAL A 21 8.08 -0.54 -0.65
CA VAL A 21 7.54 -0.35 -2.01
C VAL A 21 7.94 1.02 -2.55
N ILE A 22 7.75 2.08 -1.77
CA ILE A 22 8.12 3.45 -2.17
C ILE A 22 9.60 3.56 -2.49
N ALA A 23 10.49 2.96 -1.69
CA ALA A 23 11.92 2.93 -1.96
C ALA A 23 12.23 2.23 -3.30
N LYS A 24 11.65 1.05 -3.53
CA LYS A 24 11.86 0.28 -4.76
C LYS A 24 11.40 1.04 -6.02
N VAL A 25 10.20 1.61 -5.99
CA VAL A 25 9.64 2.32 -7.17
C VAL A 25 10.34 3.64 -7.44
N THR A 26 10.92 4.26 -6.40
CA THR A 26 11.77 5.45 -6.56
C THR A 26 13.04 5.13 -7.33
N VAL A 27 13.73 4.04 -6.95
CA VAL A 27 14.93 3.57 -7.67
C VAL A 27 14.58 3.27 -9.13
N LEU A 28 13.48 2.56 -9.36
CA LEU A 28 13.03 2.24 -10.71
C LEU A 28 12.68 3.50 -11.53
N ALA A 29 12.05 4.50 -10.91
CA ALA A 29 11.73 5.77 -11.58
C ALA A 29 13.01 6.46 -12.07
N ARG A 30 14.02 6.54 -11.20
CA ARG A 30 15.33 7.09 -11.54
C ARG A 30 16.00 6.33 -12.69
N GLU A 31 16.03 5.00 -12.62
CA GLU A 31 16.62 4.15 -13.67
C GLU A 31 15.93 4.29 -15.03
N LYS A 32 14.63 4.62 -15.04
CA LYS A 32 13.82 4.78 -16.25
C LYS A 32 13.72 6.23 -16.73
N GLY A 33 14.34 7.19 -16.03
CA GLY A 33 14.24 8.61 -16.36
C GLY A 33 12.85 9.20 -16.12
N ALA A 34 12.05 8.59 -15.24
CA ALA A 34 10.75 9.08 -14.82
C ALA A 34 10.87 10.04 -13.62
N ASP A 35 9.88 10.93 -13.46
CA ASP A 35 9.80 11.83 -12.31
C ASP A 35 9.55 11.03 -11.01
N GLU A 36 10.55 10.99 -10.14
CA GLU A 36 10.49 10.29 -8.85
C GLU A 36 9.37 10.80 -7.94
N ALA A 37 9.10 12.11 -7.93
CA ALA A 37 8.08 12.70 -7.07
C ALA A 37 6.67 12.31 -7.55
N LEU A 38 6.45 12.32 -8.86
CA LEU A 38 5.21 11.85 -9.47
C LEU A 38 4.97 10.37 -9.17
N ILE A 39 5.99 9.52 -9.38
CA ILE A 39 5.88 8.08 -9.12
C ILE A 39 5.61 7.79 -7.64
N LYS A 40 6.31 8.45 -6.71
CA LYS A 40 6.04 8.33 -5.27
C LYS A 40 4.60 8.69 -4.93
N LYS A 41 4.08 9.80 -5.46
CA LYS A 41 2.71 10.26 -5.22
C LYS A 41 1.67 9.25 -5.75
N MET A 42 1.88 8.76 -6.97
CA MET A 42 0.97 7.79 -7.60
C MET A 42 0.88 6.49 -6.79
N TYR A 43 2.02 5.93 -6.39
CA TYR A 43 2.05 4.72 -5.58
C TYR A 43 1.45 4.92 -4.18
N ARG A 44 1.68 6.08 -3.53
CA ARG A 44 1.06 6.38 -2.24
C ARG A 44 -0.47 6.43 -2.34
N ASN A 45 -1.00 7.07 -3.38
CA ASN A 45 -2.45 7.14 -3.60
C ASN A 45 -3.03 5.74 -3.87
N MET A 46 -2.43 4.98 -4.78
CA MET A 46 -2.89 3.62 -5.10
C MET A 46 -2.90 2.71 -3.87
N ILE A 47 -1.86 2.77 -3.03
CA ILE A 47 -1.79 2.00 -1.78
C ILE A 47 -2.90 2.46 -0.81
N ALA A 48 -3.12 3.77 -0.67
CA ALA A 48 -4.19 4.29 0.18
C ALA A 48 -5.57 3.81 -0.28
N ASP A 49 -5.83 3.80 -1.58
CA ASP A 49 -7.08 3.31 -2.17
C ASP A 49 -7.27 1.81 -1.89
N PHE A 50 -6.21 1.00 -2.04
CA PHE A 50 -6.24 -0.41 -1.69
C PHE A 50 -6.55 -0.66 -0.21
N VAL A 51 -5.95 0.12 0.69
CA VAL A 51 -6.20 0.05 2.13
C VAL A 51 -7.67 0.38 2.47
N VAL A 52 -8.23 1.39 1.80
CA VAL A 52 -9.65 1.75 1.95
C VAL A 52 -10.54 0.62 1.46
N LEU A 53 -10.25 0.05 0.30
CA LEU A 53 -10.99 -1.08 -0.27
C LEU A 53 -10.94 -2.32 0.63
N GLU A 54 -9.78 -2.68 1.17
CA GLU A 54 -9.66 -3.80 2.11
C GLU A 54 -10.51 -3.59 3.37
N LYS A 55 -10.48 -2.37 3.94
CA LYS A 55 -11.32 -2.03 5.10
C LYS A 55 -12.81 -2.16 4.77
N GLN A 56 -13.24 -1.69 3.61
CA GLN A 56 -14.64 -1.80 3.17
C GLN A 56 -15.06 -3.25 2.94
N MET A 57 -14.22 -4.06 2.29
CA MET A 57 -14.48 -5.49 2.06
C MET A 57 -14.54 -6.29 3.38
N LEU A 58 -13.75 -5.92 4.39
CA LEU A 58 -13.81 -6.52 5.72
C LEU A 58 -15.11 -6.17 6.47
N VAL A 59 -15.68 -4.98 6.24
CA VAL A 59 -16.93 -4.54 6.88
C VAL A 59 -18.16 -5.20 6.25
N MET A 60 -18.16 -5.47 4.95
CA MET A 60 -19.27 -6.16 4.25
C MET A 60 -19.39 -7.67 4.53
N ARG A 61 -18.40 -8.29 5.19
CA ARG A 61 -18.39 -9.72 5.51
C ARG A 61 -18.93 -10.05 6.91
N VAL A 62 -19.52 -9.08 7.61
CA VAL A 62 -20.14 -9.22 8.95
C VAL A 62 -21.65 -9.00 8.82
#